data_AF-A0A969G6D8-F1
#
_entry.id   AF-A0A969G6D8-F1
#
_cell.length_a   1.000
_cell.length_b   1.000
_cell.length_c   1.000
_cell.angle_alpha   90.00
_cell.angle_beta   90.00
_cell.angle_gamma   90.00
#
_symmetry.space_group_name_H-M   'P 1'
#
loop_
_entity.id
_entity.type
_entity.pdbx_description
1 polymer ?
#
loop_
_entity_poly.entity_id
_entity_poly.type
_entity_poly.pdbx_seq_one_letter_code
_entity_poly.pdbx_strand_id
1 'polypeptide(L)'
;MKPIFPSSPPGDLTLDSYPFSNPQTMLTALTFGQPIAVLHGKKWHNRLLAQLLTELGLGELVSSKPSSYLATVKKLLTQPAYRHQIRDRLLTADLQQTIFSSKDVSYFVNAINYLIAHHQTLNQQTSRKPIPIK
;
A
#
# COMPACT_ATOMS: atom_id res chain seq x y z
N MET A 1 -4.67 -22.66 -4.51
CA MET A 1 -5.56 -22.18 -3.44
C MET A 1 -6.77 -21.52 -4.11
N LYS A 2 -7.99 -21.98 -3.85
CA LYS A 2 -9.22 -21.44 -4.47
C LYS A 2 -9.52 -20.06 -3.86
N PRO A 3 -9.87 -19.01 -4.63
CA PRO A 3 -10.13 -17.70 -4.04
C PRO A 3 -11.30 -17.77 -3.06
N ILE A 4 -11.14 -17.13 -1.90
CA ILE A 4 -12.08 -17.11 -0.78
C ILE A 4 -13.35 -16.31 -1.11
N PHE A 5 -13.32 -15.50 -2.17
CA PHE A 5 -14.43 -14.66 -2.61
C PHE A 5 -15.00 -15.15 -3.96
N PRO A 6 -16.33 -15.18 -4.14
CA PRO A 6 -16.98 -15.98 -5.18
C PRO A 6 -16.95 -15.36 -6.60
N SER A 7 -16.43 -14.16 -6.76
CA SER A 7 -16.18 -13.51 -8.07
C SER A 7 -15.34 -12.25 -7.86
N SER A 8 -14.70 -11.75 -8.93
CA SER A 8 -14.09 -10.42 -8.90
C SER A 8 -15.15 -9.40 -8.50
N PRO A 9 -14.88 -8.48 -7.56
CA PRO A 9 -15.81 -7.40 -7.23
C PRO A 9 -16.13 -6.63 -8.53
N PRO A 10 -17.38 -6.16 -8.69
CA PRO A 10 -17.78 -5.43 -9.87
C PRO A 10 -16.90 -4.18 -10.03
N GLY A 11 -16.40 -3.93 -11.23
CA GLY A 11 -15.64 -2.72 -11.58
C GLY A 11 -14.33 -2.99 -12.30
N ASP A 12 -13.98 -2.06 -13.20
CA ASP A 12 -12.76 -2.09 -14.03
C ASP A 12 -11.52 -1.52 -13.35
N LEU A 13 -11.69 -0.71 -12.32
CA LEU A 13 -10.63 -0.04 -11.55
C LEU A 13 -11.18 0.46 -10.21
N THR A 14 -10.26 0.83 -9.31
CA THR A 14 -10.57 1.38 -7.99
C THR A 14 -9.94 2.75 -7.83
N LEU A 15 -10.63 3.64 -7.13
CA LEU A 15 -10.13 4.98 -6.78
C LEU A 15 -9.86 5.01 -5.28
N ASP A 16 -8.62 5.34 -4.90
CA ASP A 16 -8.26 5.49 -3.50
C ASP A 16 -8.88 6.78 -2.92
N SER A 17 -9.39 6.69 -1.70
CA SER A 17 -9.99 7.81 -1.00
C SER A 17 -8.92 8.69 -0.34
N TYR A 18 -9.09 10.00 -0.42
CA TYR A 18 -8.23 11.00 0.23
C TYR A 18 -9.08 11.87 1.18
N PRO A 19 -8.63 12.17 2.41
CA PRO A 19 -7.29 11.97 2.96
C PRO A 19 -7.16 10.69 3.78
N PHE A 20 -8.04 9.69 3.62
CA PHE A 20 -7.96 8.42 4.33
C PHE A 20 -8.22 7.28 3.36
N SER A 21 -7.17 6.49 3.10
CA SER A 21 -7.29 5.24 2.36
C SER A 21 -7.94 4.16 3.23
N ASN A 22 -8.60 3.18 2.60
CA ASN A 22 -9.02 1.94 3.26
C ASN A 22 -8.14 0.77 2.79
N PRO A 23 -7.07 0.43 3.53
CA PRO A 23 -6.11 -0.58 3.14
C PRO A 23 -6.72 -1.95 2.83
N GLN A 24 -7.73 -2.38 3.58
CA GLN A 24 -8.35 -3.70 3.40
C GLN A 24 -9.11 -3.78 2.07
N THR A 25 -9.91 -2.77 1.76
CA THR A 25 -10.61 -2.69 0.47
C THR A 25 -9.62 -2.61 -0.70
N MET A 26 -8.57 -1.81 -0.56
CA MET A 26 -7.56 -1.64 -1.63
C MET A 26 -6.74 -2.91 -1.84
N LEU A 27 -6.35 -3.59 -0.77
CA LEU A 27 -5.67 -4.88 -0.86
C LEU A 27 -6.56 -5.92 -1.56
N THR A 28 -7.85 -5.95 -1.22
CA THR A 28 -8.82 -6.82 -1.87
C THR A 28 -8.87 -6.53 -3.37
N ALA A 29 -8.99 -5.26 -3.78
CA ALA A 29 -8.94 -4.86 -5.19
C ALA A 29 -7.67 -5.32 -5.92
N LEU A 30 -6.49 -5.19 -5.28
CA LEU A 30 -5.23 -5.70 -5.84
C LEU A 30 -5.25 -7.22 -6.05
N THR A 31 -5.79 -8.00 -5.10
CA THR A 31 -5.90 -9.47 -5.25
C THR A 31 -6.79 -9.90 -6.43
N PHE A 32 -7.67 -9.02 -6.89
CA PHE A 32 -8.50 -9.24 -8.09
C PHE A 32 -7.94 -8.59 -9.36
N GLY A 33 -6.73 -8.03 -9.30
CA GLY A 33 -6.09 -7.35 -10.43
C GLY A 33 -6.81 -6.07 -10.85
N GLN A 34 -7.52 -5.39 -9.95
CA GLN A 34 -8.13 -4.10 -10.25
C GLN A 34 -7.05 -3.00 -10.17
N PRO A 35 -6.79 -2.25 -11.25
CA PRO A 35 -5.92 -1.08 -11.20
C PRO A 35 -6.42 -0.06 -10.18
N ILE A 36 -5.52 0.53 -9.38
CA ILE A 36 -5.88 1.51 -8.35
C ILE A 36 -5.15 2.82 -8.59
N ALA A 37 -5.87 3.93 -8.70
CA ALA A 37 -5.25 5.26 -8.71
C ALA A 37 -5.10 5.79 -7.28
N VAL A 38 -3.93 6.35 -6.94
CA VAL A 38 -3.59 6.80 -5.58
C VAL A 38 -3.12 8.25 -5.57
N LEU A 39 -3.56 9.03 -4.58
CA LEU A 39 -3.01 10.35 -4.29
C LEU A 39 -2.12 10.28 -3.03
N HIS A 40 -0.80 10.34 -3.23
CA HIS A 40 0.19 10.27 -2.17
C HIS A 40 0.09 11.46 -1.22
N GLY A 41 -0.12 11.18 0.07
CA GLY A 41 -0.28 12.20 1.10
C GLY A 41 0.92 12.33 2.06
N LYS A 42 0.84 13.36 2.91
CA LYS A 42 1.92 13.66 3.89
C LYS A 42 1.82 12.85 5.20
N LYS A 43 0.70 12.16 5.45
CA LYS A 43 0.44 11.40 6.67
C LYS A 43 0.57 9.91 6.42
N TRP A 44 0.91 9.13 7.45
CA TRP A 44 1.17 7.69 7.34
C TRP A 44 0.02 6.93 6.64
N HIS A 45 -1.24 7.25 6.97
CA HIS A 45 -2.43 6.61 6.39
C HIS A 45 -2.64 6.89 4.90
N ASN A 46 -1.88 7.83 4.31
CA ASN A 46 -1.89 8.16 2.88
C ASN A 46 -0.64 7.69 2.14
N ARG A 47 0.20 6.89 2.81
CA ARG A 47 1.48 6.41 2.26
C ARG A 47 1.52 4.92 2.04
N LEU A 48 0.70 4.15 2.76
CA LEU A 48 0.72 2.69 2.69
C LEU A 48 0.53 2.19 1.24
N LEU A 49 -0.53 2.62 0.58
CA LEU A 49 -0.86 2.13 -0.76
C LEU A 49 0.10 2.67 -1.83
N ALA A 50 0.57 3.91 -1.66
CA ALA A 50 1.60 4.50 -2.51
C ALA A 50 2.92 3.70 -2.46
N GLN A 51 3.34 3.31 -1.25
CA GLN A 51 4.52 2.47 -1.04
C GLN A 51 4.34 1.10 -1.68
N LEU A 52 3.20 0.43 -1.42
CA LEU A 52 2.90 -0.89 -1.96
C LEU A 52 2.92 -0.90 -3.50
N LEU A 53 2.26 0.07 -4.14
CA LEU A 53 2.28 0.17 -5.60
C LEU A 53 3.69 0.45 -6.13
N THR A 54 4.50 1.21 -5.41
CA THR A 54 5.91 1.43 -5.79
C THR A 54 6.72 0.14 -5.72
N GLU A 55 6.55 -0.66 -4.67
CA GLU A 55 7.23 -1.96 -4.51
C GLU A 55 6.79 -2.98 -5.56
N LEU A 56 5.53 -2.93 -6.00
CA LEU A 56 5.01 -3.71 -7.12
C LEU A 56 5.46 -3.18 -8.50
N GLY A 57 6.29 -2.13 -8.54
CA GLY A 57 6.74 -1.49 -9.77
C GLY A 57 5.65 -0.72 -10.51
N LEU A 58 4.53 -0.42 -9.85
CA LEU A 58 3.34 0.29 -10.36
C LEU A 58 3.28 1.74 -9.86
N GLY A 59 4.44 2.37 -9.65
CA GLY A 59 4.54 3.75 -9.18
C GLY A 59 3.85 4.79 -10.08
N GLU A 60 3.62 4.46 -11.35
CA GLU A 60 2.87 5.30 -12.31
C GLU A 60 1.38 5.45 -11.95
N LEU A 61 0.87 4.64 -11.03
CA LEU A 61 -0.48 4.77 -10.49
C LEU A 61 -0.55 5.73 -9.28
N VAL A 62 0.62 6.16 -8.78
CA VAL A 62 0.77 7.02 -7.61
C VAL A 62 1.00 8.47 -8.05
N SER A 63 0.07 9.34 -7.68
CA SER A 63 0.11 10.77 -8.00
C SER A 63 0.49 11.61 -6.78
N SER A 64 1.24 12.70 -6.97
CA SER A 64 1.65 13.61 -5.89
C SER A 64 0.76 14.86 -5.75
N LYS A 65 -0.13 15.11 -6.71
CA LYS A 65 -1.07 16.23 -6.73
C LYS A 65 -2.40 15.87 -7.38
N PRO A 66 -3.49 16.61 -7.11
CA PRO A 66 -4.81 16.32 -7.68
C PRO A 66 -4.84 16.29 -9.21
N SER A 67 -4.10 17.16 -9.89
CA SER A 67 -4.09 17.19 -11.37
C SER A 67 -3.47 15.95 -12.00
N SER A 68 -2.36 15.43 -11.45
CA SER A 68 -1.78 14.15 -11.90
C SER A 68 -2.66 12.96 -11.54
N TYR A 69 -3.37 13.03 -10.41
CA TYR A 69 -4.33 12.00 -10.01
C TYR A 69 -5.46 11.89 -11.04
N LEU A 70 -6.08 13.01 -11.39
CA LEU A 70 -7.12 13.06 -12.43
C LEU A 70 -6.60 12.58 -13.79
N ALA A 71 -5.36 12.91 -14.16
CA ALA A 71 -4.76 12.41 -15.39
C ALA A 71 -4.59 10.88 -15.38
N THR A 72 -4.16 10.32 -14.25
CA THR A 72 -4.01 8.87 -14.05
C THR A 72 -5.37 8.16 -14.13
N VAL A 73 -6.38 8.70 -13.43
CA VAL A 73 -7.76 8.20 -13.46
C VAL A 73 -8.33 8.24 -14.87
N LYS A 74 -8.15 9.36 -15.58
CA LYS A 74 -8.58 9.50 -16.97
C LYS A 74 -7.90 8.45 -17.86
N LYS A 75 -6.59 8.28 -17.72
CA LYS A 75 -5.83 7.29 -18.49
C LYS A 75 -6.37 5.87 -18.27
N LEU A 76 -6.62 5.48 -17.03
CA LEU A 76 -7.25 4.21 -16.71
C LEU A 76 -8.66 4.12 -17.33
N LEU A 77 -9.50 5.13 -17.18
CA LEU A 77 -10.87 5.10 -17.73
C LEU A 77 -10.91 5.00 -19.26
N THR A 78 -10.07 5.77 -19.96
CA THR A 78 -10.21 5.97 -21.41
C THR A 78 -9.27 5.11 -22.26
N GLN A 79 -8.32 4.38 -21.66
CA GLN A 79 -7.35 3.56 -22.40
C GLN A 79 -7.45 2.09 -21.97
N PRO A 80 -8.34 1.28 -22.59
CA PRO A 80 -8.53 -0.12 -22.22
C PRO A 80 -7.24 -0.95 -22.28
N ALA A 81 -6.42 -0.76 -23.32
CA ALA A 81 -5.13 -1.45 -23.46
C ALA A 81 -4.20 -1.19 -22.26
N TYR A 82 -4.14 0.06 -21.79
CA TYR A 82 -3.36 0.42 -20.61
C TYR A 82 -3.94 -0.21 -19.33
N ARG A 83 -5.27 -0.22 -19.14
CA ARG A 83 -5.86 -0.92 -17.99
C ARG A 83 -5.55 -2.41 -18.01
N HIS A 84 -5.69 -3.07 -19.15
CA HIS A 84 -5.40 -4.50 -19.28
C HIS A 84 -3.94 -4.80 -18.96
N GLN A 85 -3.01 -4.00 -19.49
CA GLN A 85 -1.60 -4.11 -19.14
C GLN A 85 -1.34 -3.99 -17.63
N ILE A 86 -1.98 -3.05 -16.94
CA ILE A 86 -1.85 -2.89 -15.48
C ILE A 86 -2.47 -4.07 -14.73
N ARG A 87 -3.66 -4.52 -15.16
CA ARG A 87 -4.34 -5.70 -14.60
C ARG A 87 -3.47 -6.95 -14.72
N ASP A 88 -2.88 -7.19 -15.89
CA ASP A 88 -2.02 -8.35 -16.13
C ASP A 88 -0.80 -8.31 -15.21
N ARG A 89 -0.16 -7.14 -15.09
CA ARG A 89 0.96 -6.94 -14.17
C ARG A 89 0.58 -7.23 -12.72
N LEU A 90 -0.59 -6.76 -12.27
CA LEU A 90 -1.11 -7.05 -10.92
C LEU A 90 -1.37 -8.54 -10.70
N LEU A 91 -1.97 -9.22 -11.67
CA LEU A 91 -2.27 -10.67 -11.57
C LEU A 91 -1.01 -11.54 -11.63
N THR A 92 0.05 -11.07 -12.28
CA THR A 92 1.36 -11.74 -12.30
C THR A 92 2.26 -11.39 -11.13
N ALA A 93 1.95 -10.31 -10.40
CA ALA A 93 2.76 -9.89 -9.27
C ALA A 93 2.61 -10.86 -8.10
N ASP A 94 3.74 -11.16 -7.44
CA ASP A 94 3.71 -11.92 -6.19
C ASP A 94 3.31 -10.99 -5.03
N LEU A 95 1.99 -10.75 -4.94
CA LEU A 95 1.42 -9.95 -3.86
C LEU A 95 1.70 -10.60 -2.49
N GLN A 96 1.81 -11.92 -2.42
CA GLN A 96 2.12 -12.61 -1.16
C GLN A 96 3.52 -12.26 -0.68
N GLN A 97 4.51 -12.41 -1.56
CA GLN A 97 5.89 -12.02 -1.25
C GLN A 97 6.00 -10.53 -0.96
N THR A 98 5.35 -9.67 -1.75
CA THR A 98 5.51 -8.21 -1.60
C THR A 98 4.88 -7.70 -0.30
N ILE A 99 3.69 -8.21 0.06
CA ILE A 99 2.91 -7.69 1.19
C ILE A 99 3.23 -8.40 2.49
N PHE A 100 3.46 -9.71 2.43
CA PHE A 100 3.70 -10.55 3.61
C PHE A 100 5.15 -11.02 3.71
N SER A 101 6.08 -10.31 3.05
CA SER A 101 7.51 -10.56 3.22
C SER A 101 7.90 -10.49 4.70
N SER A 102 8.52 -11.56 5.19
CA SER A 102 9.09 -11.60 6.54
C SER A 102 10.48 -10.96 6.64
N LYS A 103 11.00 -10.37 5.55
CA LYS A 103 12.36 -9.80 5.50
C LYS A 103 12.62 -8.76 6.59
N ASP A 104 11.57 -8.05 7.02
CA ASP A 104 11.68 -6.98 8.02
C ASP A 104 11.24 -7.41 9.43
N VAL A 105 10.86 -8.69 9.63
CA VAL A 105 10.41 -9.20 10.94
C VAL A 105 11.51 -9.03 12.00
N SER A 106 12.78 -9.17 11.63
CA SER A 106 13.90 -8.95 12.55
C SER A 106 13.93 -7.54 13.11
N TYR A 107 13.58 -6.51 12.33
CA TYR A 107 13.52 -5.14 12.82
C TYR A 107 12.40 -4.96 13.85
N PHE A 108 11.25 -5.57 13.62
CA PHE A 108 10.16 -5.56 14.60
C PHE A 108 10.55 -6.27 15.90
N VAL A 109 11.15 -7.46 15.80
CA VAL A 109 11.64 -8.21 16.96
C VAL A 109 12.70 -7.41 17.72
N ASN A 110 13.67 -6.82 17.02
CA ASN A 110 14.69 -5.97 17.64
C ASN A 110 14.07 -4.76 18.34
N ALA A 111 13.04 -4.15 17.74
CA ALA A 111 12.33 -3.04 18.34
C ALA A 111 11.62 -3.46 19.64
N ILE A 112 10.91 -4.59 19.64
CA ILE A 112 10.25 -5.11 20.84
C ILE A 112 11.26 -5.47 21.93
N ASN A 113 12.34 -6.17 21.56
CA ASN A 113 13.41 -6.53 22.51
C ASN A 113 14.04 -5.28 23.13
N TYR A 114 14.29 -4.25 22.32
CA TYR A 114 14.81 -2.98 22.81
C TYR A 114 13.85 -2.32 23.81
N LEU A 115 12.55 -2.28 23.49
CA LEU A 115 11.54 -1.71 24.37
C LEU A 115 11.44 -2.46 25.72
N ILE A 116 11.53 -3.79 25.69
CA ILE A 116 11.53 -4.62 26.90
C ILE A 116 12.79 -4.35 27.73
N ALA A 117 13.96 -4.38 27.10
CA ALA A 117 15.25 -4.19 27.78
C ALA A 117 15.40 -2.80 28.43
N HIS A 118 14.78 -1.77 27.85
CA HIS A 118 14.89 -0.38 28.31
C HIS A 118 13.60 0.14 28.98
N HIS A 119 12.65 -0.74 29.34
CA HIS A 119 11.31 -0.38 29.81
C HIS A 119 11.34 0.64 30.97
N GLN A 120 12.18 0.41 31.98
CA GLN A 120 12.26 1.30 33.16
C GLN A 120 12.74 2.70 32.78
N THR A 121 13.77 2.82 31.94
CA THR A 121 14.32 4.11 31.50
C THR A 121 13.35 4.84 30.58
N LEU A 122 12.70 4.11 29.65
CA LEU A 122 11.73 4.69 28.71
C LEU A 122 10.48 5.21 29.43
N ASN A 123 9.99 4.51 30.47
CA ASN A 123 8.85 4.99 31.26
C ASN A 123 9.10 6.31 31.99
N GLN A 124 10.37 6.65 32.26
CA GLN A 124 10.75 7.90 32.92
C GLN A 124 10.93 9.05 31.92
N GLN A 125 10.96 8.78 30.61
CA GLN A 125 11.11 9.81 29.60
C GLN A 125 9.79 10.53 29.31
N THR A 126 9.85 11.86 29.23
CA THR A 126 8.72 12.73 28.84
C THR A 126 8.81 13.21 27.39
N SER A 127 9.90 12.89 26.70
CA SER A 127 10.16 13.30 25.31
C SER A 127 9.22 12.59 24.34
N ARG A 128 8.69 13.36 23.36
CA ARG A 128 7.92 12.82 22.23
C ARG A 128 8.77 12.58 20.97
N LYS A 129 10.09 12.68 21.09
CA LYS A 129 10.99 12.41 19.96
C LYS A 129 11.00 10.91 19.65
N PRO A 130 11.17 10.50 18.38
CA PRO A 130 11.33 9.09 18.03
C PRO A 130 12.49 8.45 18.79
N ILE A 131 12.31 7.19 19.20
CA ILE A 131 13.35 6.39 19.86
C ILE A 131 14.17 5.71 18.74
N PRO A 132 15.45 6.08 18.55
CA PRO A 132 16.30 5.41 17.58
C PRO A 132 16.72 4.04 18.13
N ILE A 133 16.40 2.99 17.38
CA ILE A 133 16.80 1.61 17.68
C ILE A 133 17.89 1.27 16.67
N LYS A 134 19.09 0.93 17.16
CA LYS A 134 20.25 0.56 16.33
C LYS A 134 20.25 -0.94 16.07
#